data_AF-A0A7S9D0P7-F1
#
_entry.id   AF-A0A7S9D0P7-F1
#
_cell.length_a   1.000
_cell.length_b   1.000
_cell.length_c   1.000
_cell.angle_alpha   90.00
_cell.angle_beta   90.00
_cell.angle_gamma   90.00
#
_symmetry.space_group_name_H-M   'P 1'
#
loop_
_entity.id
_entity.type
_entity.pdbx_description
1 polymer ?
#
loop_
_entity_poly.entity_id
_entity_poly.type
_entity_poly.pdbx_seq_one_letter_code
_entity_poly.pdbx_strand_id
1 'polypeptide(L)' 'MSKPNTTSAKNHRYELVHGEGADFVAYQRRSDNGRWQTLATWMIPQSICA' A
#
# COMPACT_ATOMS: atom_id res chain seq x y z
N MET A 1 29.41 -4.17 -22.53
CA MET A 1 27.94 -3.94 -22.51
C MET A 1 27.44 -4.24 -21.11
N SER A 2 27.04 -3.22 -20.34
CA SER A 2 26.45 -3.42 -19.02
C SER A 2 24.97 -3.79 -19.21
N LYS A 3 24.59 -4.99 -18.76
CA LYS A 3 23.22 -5.49 -18.77
C LYS A 3 22.36 -4.48 -17.98
N PRO A 4 21.24 -3.96 -18.50
CA PRO A 4 20.37 -3.12 -17.70
C PRO A 4 19.87 -3.98 -16.54
N ASN A 5 20.31 -3.66 -15.34
CA ASN A 5 19.78 -4.26 -14.13
C ASN A 5 18.39 -3.64 -13.98
N THR A 6 17.38 -4.29 -14.56
CA THR A 6 15.97 -3.91 -14.41
C THR A 6 15.52 -4.26 -13.01
N THR A 7 16.19 -3.69 -12.01
CA THR A 7 15.67 -3.59 -10.65
C THR A 7 14.51 -2.61 -10.77
N SER A 8 13.36 -3.11 -11.20
CA SER A 8 12.09 -2.45 -10.94
C SER A 8 12.06 -2.28 -9.43
N ALA A 9 12.49 -1.11 -8.96
CA ALA A 9 12.50 -0.78 -7.55
C ALA A 9 11.06 -1.01 -7.11
N LYS A 10 10.83 -2.11 -6.38
CA LYS A 10 9.49 -2.52 -5.94
C LYS A 10 9.06 -1.49 -4.92
N ASN A 11 8.57 -0.37 -5.43
CA ASN A 11 8.07 0.74 -4.67
C ASN A 11 6.79 0.23 -4.01
N HIS A 12 6.87 0.09 -2.68
CA HIS A 12 5.75 -0.26 -1.84
C HIS A 12 5.46 0.93 -0.93
N ARG A 13 4.19 1.12 -0.59
CA ARG A 13 3.76 2.15 0.37
C ARG A 13 2.59 1.66 1.18
N TYR A 14 2.40 2.29 2.33
CA TYR A 14 1.23 2.14 3.17
C TYR A 14 0.46 3.45 3.12
N GLU A 15 -0.85 3.37 2.90
CA GLU A 15 -1.74 4.54 2.85
C GLU A 15 -2.80 4.38 3.94
N LEU A 16 -2.98 5.43 4.75
CA LEU A 16 -4.07 5.50 5.71
C LEU A 16 -5.34 5.88 4.96
N VAL A 17 -6.40 5.09 5.12
CA VAL A 17 -7.69 5.31 4.46
C VAL A 17 -8.76 5.43 5.52
N HIS A 18 -9.46 6.56 5.50
CA HIS A 18 -10.59 6.81 6.39
C HIS A 18 -11.87 6.32 5.72
N GLY A 19 -12.56 5.37 6.36
CA GLY A 19 -13.89 4.92 5.97
C GLY A 19 -14.95 5.38 6.96
N GLU A 20 -16.22 5.22 6.60
CA GLU A 20 -17.31 5.50 7.52
C GLU A 20 -17.32 4.43 8.64
N GLY A 21 -16.88 4.83 9.83
CA GLY A 21 -16.90 3.99 11.03
C GLY A 21 -15.61 3.18 11.31
N ALA A 22 -14.61 3.22 10.43
CA ALA A 22 -13.31 2.60 10.69
C ALA A 22 -12.20 3.22 9.84
N ASP A 23 -10.97 3.17 10.38
CA ASP A 23 -9.76 3.51 9.64
C ASP A 23 -9.11 2.22 9.13
N PHE A 24 -8.37 2.35 8.03
CA PHE A 24 -7.69 1.23 7.38
C PHE A 24 -6.26 1.60 6.99
N VAL A 25 -5.41 0.58 6.92
CA VAL A 25 -4.10 0.66 6.28
C VAL A 25 -4.16 -0.13 4.98
N ALA A 26 -3.95 0.54 3.85
CA ALA A 26 -3.84 -0.08 2.53
C ALA A 26 -2.36 -0.29 2.17
N TYR A 27 -1.96 -1.53 1.94
CA TYR A 27 -0.68 -1.85 1.32
C TYR A 27 -0.78 -1.79 -0.19
N GLN A 28 0.05 -0.94 -0.78
CA GLN A 28 0.08 -0.71 -2.21
C GLN A 28 1.46 -0.96 -2.78
N ARG A 29 1.47 -1.48 -4.02
CA ARG A 29 2.69 -1.67 -4.79
C ARG A 29 2.54 -0.96 -6.14
N ARG A 30 3.63 -0.34 -6.59
CA ARG A 30 3.68 0.25 -7.92
C ARG A 30 3.78 -0.85 -8.96
N SER A 31 2.82 -0.91 -9.88
CA SER A 31 2.85 -1.81 -11.02
C SER A 31 3.75 -1.27 -12.13
N ASP A 32 4.08 -2.13 -13.10
CA ASP A 32 5.00 -1.77 -14.20
C ASP A 32 4.46 -0.64 -15.09
N ASN A 33 3.15 -0.38 -15.06
CA ASN A 33 2.51 0.78 -15.70
C ASN A 33 2.61 2.08 -14.87
N GLY A 34 3.36 2.06 -13.77
CA GLY A 34 3.59 3.22 -12.90
C GLY A 34 2.42 3.59 -11.98
N ARG A 35 1.27 2.90 -12.06
CA ARG A 35 0.12 3.09 -11.16
C ARG A 35 0.33 2.37 -9.84
N TRP A 36 -0.29 2.88 -8.79
CA TRP A 36 -0.38 2.20 -7.51
C TRP A 36 -1.54 1.22 -7.53
N GLN A 37 -1.30 -0.01 -7.07
CA GLN A 37 -2.33 -1.04 -6.90
C GLN A 37 -2.38 -1.45 -5.44
N THR A 38 -3.58 -1.42 -4.84
CA THR A 38 -3.82 -1.96 -3.50
C THR A 38 -3.85 -3.48 -3.57
N LEU A 39 -2.99 -4.13 -2.79
CA LEU A 39 -2.89 -5.58 -2.73
C LEU A 39 -3.51 -6.15 -1.46
N ALA A 40 -3.52 -5.37 -0.38
CA ALA A 40 -4.15 -5.74 0.88
C ALA A 40 -4.61 -4.50 1.64
N THR A 41 -5.66 -4.66 2.44
CA THR A 41 -6.18 -3.64 3.33
C THR A 41 -6.46 -4.28 4.69
N TRP A 42 -5.97 -3.67 5.76
CA TRP A 42 -6.28 -4.08 7.14
C TRP A 42 -7.04 -2.98 7.85
N MET A 43 -8.06 -3.37 8.61
CA MET A 43 -8.79 -2.46 9.49
C MET A 43 -7.92 -2.12 10.71
N ILE A 44 -7.92 -0.86 11.12
CA ILE A 44 -7.32 -0.40 12.37
C ILE A 44 -8.38 -0.57 13.46
N PRO A 45 -8.15 -1.44 14.46
CA PRO A 45 -9.10 -1.63 15.54
C PRO A 45 -9.33 -0.30 16.25
N GLN A 46 -10.57 0.15 16.34
CA GLN A 46 -10.91 1.26 17.21
C GLN A 46 -10.83 0.76 18.65
N SER A 47 -9.89 1.32 19.41
CA SER A 47 -9.89 1.18 20.86
C SER A 47 -11.14 1.89 21.39
N ILE A 48 -12.20 1.15 21.69
CA ILE A 48 -13.22 1.62 22.61
C ILE A 48 -12.53 1.80 23.97
N CYS A 49 -12.23 3.05 24.33
CA CYS A 49 -11.87 3.38 25.70
C CYS A 49 -13.13 3.08 26.53
N ALA A 50 -13.07 2.01 27.34
CA ALA A 50 -14.14 1.58 28.24
C ALA A 50 -14.15 2.43 29.52
#